data_AF-A0A6N4E373-F1
#
_entry.id   AF-A0A6N4E373-F1
#
_cell.length_a   1.000
_cell.length_b   1.000
_cell.length_c   1.000
_cell.angle_alpha   90.00
_cell.angle_beta   90.00
_cell.angle_gamma   90.00
#
_symmetry.space_group_name_H-M   'P 1'
#
loop_
_entity.id
_entity.type
_entity.pdbx_description
1 polymer ?
#
loop_
_entity_poly.entity_id
_entity_poly.type
_entity_poly.pdbx_seq_one_letter_code
_entity_poly.pdbx_strand_id
1 'polypeptide(L)'
;MRGDIRVVKGESEVLSELPEFLAASSERYRTVYVLLRDLLASERMNELFRDFHQMVGVPAAIIDLQANVLASSSWQRLCTDFHRAVAGTRERCIESDMELANQLQAGRQFTSYRCKNGLTDCASPIVIEGEHVANLFIGQFLLEPPDPGFFQAQAEAFGFDRDAYMEALSEVPVIEEGRVPGIMRFLVAFAQLIGHMGLERLKMRQSEEMARHSLEREVAERTEALQRQADELRRTRDAAEAANRSKSVFLANMSHELRTPLNAILGFARLMQRDGNLPGEQRRHLEVINRSGEHLLGMINDVLDMSKIEAGQLPVLPAPVDLWQLLEDIREMVRLRAEAKGLRFRLERDPDLPRYLETDSGKLRQILINLLVNAVKYTPEGGVAVRAATMVSDAGCLRLKIEVEDSGIGIEPDRQGLVFEPFVQAGGSGGEEGAGLGLAIARRLARLLGGDITLRSEPARGSVFSLFLPLRVAREVVPAAAVPGERMVTGLRPGQPPWRLLSVEDHRDNRDLLRGILLRAGLELREAGDGREGVELYRSWRPHLVLMDIHMPVQECRYLVKDFGTSQSPKSTRQRDSRYCPDRPALITTPSRTLQ
;
A
#
# COMPACT_ATOMS: atom_id res chain seq x y z
N MET A 1 72.94 -25.32 23.41
CA MET A 1 72.29 -24.63 22.28
C MET A 1 71.21 -25.54 21.73
N ARG A 2 69.95 -25.12 21.87
CA ARG A 2 68.77 -25.78 21.30
C ARG A 2 68.89 -25.66 19.78
N GLY A 3 68.93 -26.79 19.06
CA GLY A 3 68.66 -26.76 17.62
C GLY A 3 67.19 -26.38 17.45
N ASP A 4 66.92 -25.34 16.68
CA ASP A 4 65.64 -24.64 16.60
C ASP A 4 64.52 -25.56 16.06
N ILE A 5 63.81 -26.23 16.97
CA ILE A 5 62.46 -26.76 16.72
C ILE A 5 61.49 -25.67 17.18
N ARG A 6 60.93 -24.92 16.21
CA ARG A 6 59.95 -23.88 16.49
C ARG A 6 58.57 -24.50 16.63
N VAL A 7 58.08 -24.60 17.87
CA VAL A 7 56.66 -24.86 18.15
C VAL A 7 55.91 -23.55 17.90
N VAL A 8 55.06 -23.50 16.88
CA VAL A 8 54.26 -22.31 16.57
C VAL A 8 53.10 -22.25 17.58
N LYS A 9 53.11 -21.27 18.48
CA LYS A 9 51.94 -20.96 19.31
C LYS A 9 50.90 -20.24 18.46
N GLY A 10 49.67 -20.74 18.49
CA GLY A 10 48.56 -20.19 17.73
C GLY A 10 48.15 -18.81 18.23
N GLU A 11 48.26 -17.82 17.35
CA GLU A 11 47.44 -16.60 17.41
C GLU A 11 46.85 -16.37 16.01
N SER A 12 45.53 -16.28 15.99
CA SER A 12 44.70 -16.05 14.83
C SER A 12 44.66 -14.56 14.50
N GLU A 13 45.53 -14.10 13.62
CA GLU A 13 45.38 -12.91 12.77
C GLU A 13 46.58 -12.84 11.81
N VAL A 14 46.44 -12.13 10.69
CA VAL A 14 47.48 -11.86 9.66
C VAL A 14 47.45 -12.80 8.44
N LEU A 15 46.54 -12.49 7.51
CA LEU A 15 46.67 -12.81 6.07
C LEU A 15 47.65 -11.85 5.34
N SER A 16 48.36 -10.95 6.02
CA SER A 16 49.17 -9.90 5.39
C SER A 16 50.68 -10.10 5.40
N GLU A 17 51.22 -11.17 5.98
CA GLU A 17 52.65 -11.51 5.90
C GLU A 17 52.84 -13.03 5.72
N LEU A 18 52.57 -13.52 4.51
CA LEU A 18 52.96 -14.87 4.13
C LEU A 18 54.49 -14.88 3.95
N PRO A 19 55.25 -15.77 4.64
CA PRO A 19 56.69 -15.90 4.47
C PRO A 19 57.11 -15.99 2.99
N GLU A 20 58.28 -15.44 2.62
CA GLU A 20 58.80 -15.36 1.24
C GLU A 20 58.71 -16.67 0.43
N PHE A 21 58.75 -17.84 1.08
CA PHE A 21 58.63 -19.13 0.40
C PHE A 21 57.20 -19.45 -0.05
N LEU A 22 56.16 -19.08 0.73
CA LEU A 22 54.78 -19.27 0.31
C LEU A 22 54.54 -18.45 -0.96
N ALA A 23 55.16 -17.27 -1.08
CA ALA A 23 55.13 -16.44 -2.29
C ALA A 23 55.74 -17.08 -3.55
N ALA A 24 56.51 -18.17 -3.43
CA ALA A 24 57.08 -18.95 -4.54
C ALA A 24 56.32 -20.26 -4.84
N SER A 25 55.43 -20.72 -3.95
CA SER A 25 54.62 -21.94 -4.13
C SER A 25 53.38 -21.71 -4.99
N SER A 26 52.77 -22.77 -5.54
CA SER A 26 51.50 -22.68 -6.26
C SER A 26 50.39 -22.10 -5.37
N GLU A 27 49.46 -21.33 -5.95
CA GLU A 27 48.32 -20.77 -5.22
C GLU A 27 47.48 -21.88 -4.54
N ARG A 28 47.41 -23.05 -5.20
CA ARG A 28 46.77 -24.26 -4.67
C ARG A 28 47.49 -24.78 -3.44
N TYR A 29 48.82 -24.91 -3.47
CA TYR A 29 49.61 -25.34 -2.31
C TYR A 29 49.45 -24.36 -1.13
N ARG A 30 49.52 -23.04 -1.37
CA ARG A 30 49.36 -22.03 -0.31
C ARG A 30 48.00 -22.16 0.40
N THR A 31 46.95 -22.29 -0.40
CA THR A 31 45.57 -22.40 0.11
C THR A 31 45.40 -23.66 0.98
N VAL A 32 45.91 -24.80 0.50
CA VAL A 32 45.83 -26.07 1.24
C VAL A 32 46.72 -26.06 2.49
N TYR A 33 47.93 -25.49 2.41
CA TYR A 33 48.88 -25.44 3.52
C TYR A 33 48.40 -24.55 4.68
N VAL A 34 47.92 -23.33 4.41
CA VAL A 34 47.41 -22.42 5.45
C VAL A 34 46.24 -23.07 6.19
N LEU A 35 45.33 -23.68 5.43
CA LEU A 35 44.18 -24.40 5.97
C LEU A 35 44.61 -25.61 6.82
N LEU A 36 45.54 -26.43 6.32
CA LEU A 36 46.06 -27.60 7.04
C LEU A 36 46.72 -27.17 8.34
N ARG A 37 47.55 -26.13 8.29
CA ARG A 37 48.20 -25.55 9.47
C ARG A 37 47.16 -25.12 10.49
N ASP A 38 46.15 -24.35 10.11
CA ASP A 38 45.17 -23.80 11.05
C ASP A 38 44.27 -24.90 11.67
N LEU A 39 44.02 -26.00 10.93
CA LEU A 39 43.26 -27.15 11.45
C LEU A 39 44.09 -28.05 12.36
N LEU A 40 45.32 -28.37 11.94
CA LEU A 40 46.20 -29.29 12.65
C LEU A 40 46.92 -28.65 13.84
N ALA A 41 47.24 -27.35 13.77
CA ALA A 41 47.86 -26.58 14.85
C ALA A 41 46.83 -26.11 15.90
N SER A 42 45.89 -26.99 16.26
CA SER A 42 44.91 -26.74 17.32
C SER A 42 45.22 -27.58 18.56
N GLU A 43 44.89 -27.06 19.75
CA GLU A 43 45.08 -27.81 21.01
C GLU A 43 44.35 -29.16 21.01
N ARG A 44 43.17 -29.22 20.37
CA ARG A 44 42.39 -30.46 20.21
C ARG A 44 43.14 -31.52 19.40
N MET A 45 43.89 -31.12 18.39
CA MET A 45 44.70 -32.06 17.60
C MET A 45 45.88 -32.60 18.41
N ASN A 46 46.52 -31.77 19.21
CA ASN A 46 47.56 -32.22 20.14
C ASN A 46 46.99 -33.15 21.23
N GLU A 47 45.76 -32.92 21.71
CA GLU A 47 45.05 -33.85 22.60
C GLU A 47 44.81 -35.21 21.93
N LEU A 48 44.27 -35.23 20.72
CA LEU A 48 44.03 -36.48 19.99
C LEU A 48 45.31 -37.28 19.75
N PHE A 49 46.42 -36.60 19.44
CA PHE A 49 47.72 -37.26 19.30
C PHE A 49 48.21 -37.81 20.64
N ARG A 50 48.05 -37.08 21.77
CA ARG A 50 48.38 -37.59 23.11
C ARG A 50 47.55 -38.81 23.49
N ASP A 51 46.24 -38.80 23.25
CA ASP A 51 45.37 -39.95 23.49
C ASP A 51 45.78 -41.14 22.62
N PHE A 52 46.13 -40.89 21.36
CA PHE A 52 46.69 -41.90 20.47
C PHE A 52 47.98 -42.51 21.04
N HIS A 53 48.91 -41.67 21.55
CA HIS A 53 50.15 -42.14 22.18
C HIS A 53 49.88 -42.96 23.43
N GLN A 54 48.95 -42.55 24.29
CA GLN A 54 48.57 -43.33 25.48
C GLN A 54 47.98 -44.69 25.12
N MET A 55 47.20 -44.78 24.04
CA MET A 55 46.55 -46.02 23.61
C MET A 55 47.49 -46.97 22.87
N VAL A 56 48.34 -46.43 21.99
CA VAL A 56 49.18 -47.23 21.07
C VAL A 56 50.61 -47.38 21.59
N GLY A 57 51.05 -46.49 22.46
CA GLY A 57 52.41 -46.42 23.00
C GLY A 57 53.39 -45.65 22.12
N VAL A 58 53.02 -45.24 20.91
CA VAL A 58 53.92 -44.65 19.91
C VAL A 58 53.77 -43.13 19.81
N PRO A 59 54.84 -42.36 20.02
CA PRO A 59 54.89 -40.95 19.66
C PRO A 59 54.62 -40.73 18.18
N ALA A 60 53.80 -39.75 17.87
CA ALA A 60 53.40 -39.38 16.52
C ALA A 60 53.48 -37.86 16.37
N ALA A 61 53.85 -37.39 15.20
CA ALA A 61 53.87 -35.97 14.89
C ALA A 61 53.50 -35.73 13.44
N ILE A 62 52.84 -34.61 13.16
CA ILE A 62 52.71 -34.07 11.82
C ILE A 62 53.65 -32.89 11.72
N ILE A 63 54.55 -32.93 10.75
CA ILE A 63 55.54 -31.90 10.53
C ILE A 63 55.39 -31.41 9.09
N ASP A 64 55.36 -30.10 8.88
CA ASP A 64 55.30 -29.56 7.53
C ASP A 64 56.63 -29.72 6.77
N LEU A 65 56.65 -29.30 5.49
CA LEU A 65 57.84 -29.38 4.65
C LEU A 65 58.96 -28.42 5.10
N GLN A 66 58.68 -27.53 6.04
CA GLN A 66 59.58 -26.55 6.61
C GLN A 66 60.09 -26.99 8.00
N ALA A 67 59.82 -28.23 8.38
CA ALA A 67 60.16 -28.82 9.68
C ALA A 67 59.44 -28.19 10.88
N ASN A 68 58.34 -27.45 10.68
CA ASN A 68 57.49 -26.99 11.78
C ASN A 68 56.57 -28.14 12.22
N VAL A 69 56.50 -28.35 13.53
CA VAL A 69 55.58 -29.33 14.12
C VAL A 69 54.18 -28.73 14.14
N LEU A 70 53.27 -29.30 13.34
CA LEU A 70 51.87 -28.90 13.27
C LEU A 70 51.05 -29.55 14.39
N ALA A 71 51.31 -30.82 14.69
CA ALA A 71 50.71 -31.55 15.80
C ALA A 71 51.69 -32.61 16.31
N SER A 72 51.69 -32.92 17.60
CA SER A 72 52.52 -34.01 18.13
C SER A 72 52.01 -34.58 19.45
N SER A 73 52.26 -35.87 19.66
CA SER A 73 52.27 -36.49 20.98
C SER A 73 53.67 -36.48 21.56
N SER A 74 53.78 -36.38 22.88
CA SER A 74 55.06 -36.23 23.58
C SER A 74 56.10 -37.26 23.12
N TRP A 75 57.35 -36.83 23.02
CA TRP A 75 58.49 -37.69 22.67
C TRP A 75 58.98 -38.51 23.86
N GLN A 76 59.57 -39.67 23.60
CA GLN A 76 60.16 -40.56 24.61
C GLN A 76 61.36 -39.91 25.30
N ARG A 77 61.46 -40.14 26.62
CA ARG A 77 62.55 -39.65 27.48
C ARG A 77 63.92 -40.07 27.00
N LEU A 78 64.07 -41.30 26.52
CA LEU A 78 65.33 -41.79 25.96
C LEU A 78 65.87 -40.87 24.85
N CYS A 79 64.98 -40.35 24.01
CA CYS A 79 65.35 -39.44 22.95
C CYS A 79 65.52 -37.99 23.42
N THR A 80 64.63 -37.48 24.27
CA THR A 80 64.67 -36.08 24.71
C THR A 80 65.79 -35.80 25.70
N ASP A 81 65.97 -36.70 26.68
CA ASP A 81 66.83 -36.48 27.84
C ASP A 81 68.27 -36.91 27.55
N PHE A 82 68.47 -37.83 26.59
CA PHE A 82 69.79 -38.39 26.26
C PHE A 82 70.17 -38.19 24.79
N HIS A 83 69.48 -38.84 23.84
CA HIS A 83 69.94 -38.86 22.44
C HIS A 83 70.04 -37.46 21.82
N ARG A 84 69.05 -36.59 22.02
CA ARG A 84 69.06 -35.21 21.51
C ARG A 84 69.72 -34.20 22.45
N ALA A 85 69.97 -34.56 23.72
CA ALA A 85 70.57 -33.68 24.71
C ALA A 85 72.10 -33.55 24.54
N VAL A 86 72.78 -34.63 24.17
CA VAL A 86 74.24 -34.66 24.02
C VAL A 86 74.66 -34.51 22.56
N ALA A 87 75.70 -33.72 22.30
CA ALA A 87 76.10 -33.29 20.96
C ALA A 87 76.36 -34.48 20.00
N GLY A 88 77.10 -35.50 20.44
CA GLY A 88 77.48 -36.64 19.58
C GLY A 88 76.29 -37.53 19.18
N THR A 89 75.38 -37.83 20.10
CA THR A 89 74.15 -38.58 19.77
C THR A 89 73.11 -37.72 19.06
N ARG A 90 73.11 -36.39 19.27
CA ARG A 90 72.23 -35.47 18.56
C ARG A 90 72.60 -35.38 17.08
N GLU A 91 73.89 -35.38 16.76
CA GLU A 91 74.36 -35.44 15.36
C GLU A 91 73.85 -36.70 14.67
N ARG A 92 73.91 -37.85 15.36
CA ARG A 92 73.29 -39.11 14.88
C ARG A 92 71.78 -39.00 14.68
N CYS A 93 71.05 -38.31 15.56
CA CYS A 93 69.63 -38.05 15.37
C CYS A 93 69.36 -37.20 14.13
N ILE A 94 70.09 -36.10 13.94
CA ILE A 94 69.92 -35.21 12.79
C ILE A 94 70.20 -35.94 11.48
N GLU A 95 71.27 -36.75 11.44
CA GLU A 95 71.60 -37.56 10.28
C GLU A 95 70.51 -38.60 9.98
N SER A 96 69.98 -39.25 11.03
CA SER A 96 68.87 -40.21 10.92
C SER A 96 67.58 -39.54 10.40
N ASP A 97 67.25 -38.35 10.88
CA ASP A 97 66.09 -37.57 10.43
C ASP A 97 66.23 -37.22 8.94
N MET A 98 67.42 -36.82 8.49
CA MET A 98 67.72 -36.53 7.08
C MET A 98 67.62 -37.78 6.20
N GLU A 99 68.15 -38.92 6.65
CA GLU A 99 68.06 -40.18 5.93
C GLU A 99 66.61 -40.65 5.79
N LEU A 100 65.82 -40.57 6.87
CA LEU A 100 64.40 -40.92 6.84
C LEU A 100 63.62 -40.00 5.89
N ALA A 101 63.88 -38.69 5.92
CA ALA A 101 63.23 -37.73 5.02
C ALA A 101 63.60 -37.96 3.55
N ASN A 102 64.87 -38.25 3.24
CA ASN A 102 65.34 -38.54 1.88
C ASN A 102 64.76 -39.85 1.30
N GLN A 103 64.42 -40.80 2.18
CA GLN A 103 63.81 -42.08 1.80
C GLN A 103 62.29 -41.98 1.61
N LEU A 104 61.66 -40.83 1.85
CA LEU A 104 60.28 -40.54 1.46
C LEU A 104 60.20 -40.33 -0.06
N GLN A 105 60.46 -41.38 -0.84
CA GLN A 105 60.31 -41.36 -2.29
C GLN A 105 58.84 -41.47 -2.70
N ALA A 106 58.49 -40.80 -3.81
CA ALA A 106 57.17 -40.87 -4.41
C ALA A 106 56.80 -42.33 -4.76
N GLY A 107 55.80 -42.89 -4.06
CA GLY A 107 55.19 -44.19 -4.40
C GLY A 107 55.21 -45.26 -3.28
N ARG A 108 55.96 -45.08 -2.19
CA ARG A 108 55.87 -45.96 -1.01
C ARG A 108 54.81 -45.43 -0.02
N GLN A 109 54.03 -46.33 0.60
CA GLN A 109 52.99 -45.94 1.57
C GLN A 109 53.59 -45.34 2.86
N PHE A 110 54.74 -45.84 3.32
CA PHE A 110 55.54 -45.27 4.39
C PHE A 110 56.97 -45.81 4.30
N THR A 111 57.90 -45.14 4.98
CA THR A 111 59.28 -45.58 5.16
C THR A 111 59.50 -45.90 6.63
N SER A 112 60.21 -46.99 6.93
CA SER A 112 60.67 -47.37 8.27
C SER A 112 62.19 -47.36 8.30
N TYR A 113 62.78 -46.74 9.31
CA TYR A 113 64.21 -46.55 9.46
C TYR A 113 64.63 -46.78 10.91
N ARG A 114 65.67 -47.60 11.13
CA ARG A 114 66.30 -47.73 12.44
C ARG A 114 67.36 -46.65 12.59
N CYS A 115 67.13 -45.70 13.49
CA CYS A 115 68.02 -44.58 13.72
C CYS A 115 69.39 -45.04 14.26
N LYS A 116 70.41 -44.20 14.08
CA LYS A 116 71.80 -44.49 14.49
C LYS A 116 71.98 -44.58 16.01
N ASN A 117 70.95 -44.22 16.78
CA ASN A 117 70.91 -44.41 18.24
C ASN A 117 70.09 -45.64 18.67
N GLY A 118 69.56 -46.42 17.72
CA GLY A 118 69.04 -47.78 17.96
C GLY A 118 67.52 -47.92 17.98
N LEU A 119 66.75 -46.83 17.92
CA LEU A 119 65.29 -46.85 17.85
C LEU A 119 64.79 -46.89 16.41
N THR A 120 63.51 -47.22 16.22
CA THR A 120 62.84 -47.22 14.93
C THR A 120 61.92 -46.02 14.79
N ASP A 121 62.03 -45.34 13.65
CA ASP A 121 61.18 -44.23 13.23
C ASP A 121 60.54 -44.56 11.88
N CYS A 122 59.32 -44.11 11.67
CA CYS A 122 58.58 -44.27 10.42
C CYS A 122 58.01 -42.93 9.97
N ALA A 123 57.95 -42.72 8.66
CA ALA A 123 57.39 -41.51 8.08
C ALA A 123 56.53 -41.81 6.85
N SER A 124 55.51 -40.99 6.62
CA SER A 124 54.66 -41.06 5.42
C SER A 124 54.23 -39.66 4.97
N PRO A 125 54.21 -39.37 3.66
CA PRO A 125 53.77 -38.08 3.15
C PRO A 125 52.24 -37.93 3.27
N ILE A 126 51.79 -36.75 3.71
CA ILE A 126 50.39 -36.34 3.69
C ILE A 126 50.15 -35.57 2.39
N VAL A 127 49.29 -36.12 1.54
CA VAL A 127 48.92 -35.55 0.24
C VAL A 127 47.43 -35.18 0.25
N ILE A 128 47.10 -33.95 -0.12
CA ILE A 128 45.73 -33.43 -0.24
C ILE A 128 45.55 -32.87 -1.65
N GLU A 129 44.51 -33.31 -2.37
CA GLU A 129 44.26 -32.95 -3.79
C GLU A 129 45.51 -33.05 -4.71
N GLY A 130 46.39 -34.02 -4.43
CA GLY A 130 47.61 -34.26 -5.22
C GLY A 130 48.84 -33.44 -4.81
N GLU A 131 48.72 -32.55 -3.82
CA GLU A 131 49.82 -31.75 -3.28
C GLU A 131 50.36 -32.39 -1.99
N HIS A 132 51.68 -32.63 -1.92
CA HIS A 132 52.36 -33.06 -0.69
C HIS A 132 52.52 -31.86 0.24
N VAL A 133 51.85 -31.89 1.39
CA VAL A 133 51.69 -30.71 2.25
C VAL A 133 52.35 -30.84 3.61
N ALA A 134 52.52 -32.07 4.11
CA ALA A 134 53.18 -32.36 5.37
C ALA A 134 53.66 -33.82 5.40
N ASN A 135 54.39 -34.19 6.44
CA ASN A 135 54.83 -35.54 6.71
C ASN A 135 54.30 -35.98 8.07
N LEU A 136 53.70 -37.17 8.10
CA LEU A 136 53.38 -37.86 9.34
C LEU A 136 54.60 -38.66 9.78
N PHE A 137 55.02 -38.47 11.02
CA PHE A 137 56.05 -39.23 11.69
C PHE A 137 55.44 -40.05 12.82
N ILE A 138 55.88 -41.28 12.98
CA ILE A 138 55.74 -42.05 14.20
C ILE A 138 57.12 -42.60 14.55
N GLY A 139 57.46 -42.80 15.81
CA GLY A 139 58.82 -43.27 16.08
C GLY A 139 59.15 -43.48 17.53
N GLN A 140 60.44 -43.62 17.80
CA GLN A 140 60.99 -43.84 19.14
C GLN A 140 60.45 -45.11 19.81
N PHE A 141 60.33 -46.18 19.02
CA PHE A 141 59.97 -47.51 19.50
C PHE A 141 61.00 -48.54 19.04
N LEU A 142 60.92 -49.75 19.57
CA LEU A 142 61.74 -50.89 19.15
C LEU A 142 60.86 -51.93 18.47
N LEU A 143 61.38 -52.64 17.47
CA LEU A 143 60.67 -53.76 16.82
C LEU A 143 60.87 -55.10 17.55
N GLU A 144 61.92 -55.18 18.34
CA GLU A 144 62.36 -56.34 19.11
C GLU A 144 62.85 -55.87 20.48
N PRO A 145 62.92 -56.74 21.51
CA PRO A 145 63.50 -56.36 22.80
C PRO A 145 64.88 -55.70 22.65
N PRO A 146 65.20 -54.63 23.42
CA PRO A 146 66.45 -53.90 23.26
C PRO A 146 67.66 -54.80 23.53
N ASP A 147 68.71 -54.65 22.73
CA ASP A 147 70.03 -55.24 23.01
C ASP A 147 70.73 -54.45 24.13
N PRO A 148 70.81 -54.98 25.37
CA PRO A 148 71.38 -54.23 26.48
C PRO A 148 72.86 -53.91 26.26
N GLY A 149 73.59 -54.74 25.51
CA GLY A 149 75.02 -54.53 25.24
C GLY A 149 75.25 -53.28 24.39
N PHE A 150 74.45 -53.09 23.35
CA PHE A 150 74.50 -51.90 22.49
C PHE A 150 74.23 -50.61 23.28
N PHE A 151 73.17 -50.59 24.09
CA PHE A 151 72.79 -49.38 24.84
C PHE A 151 73.75 -49.07 25.98
N GLN A 152 74.30 -50.09 26.66
CA GLN A 152 75.33 -49.90 27.69
C GLN A 152 76.63 -49.33 27.09
N ALA A 153 77.09 -49.88 25.96
CA ALA A 153 78.26 -49.35 25.26
C ALA A 153 78.03 -47.90 24.77
N GLN A 154 76.81 -47.58 24.36
CA GLN A 154 76.45 -46.22 23.97
C GLN A 154 76.46 -45.24 25.17
N ALA A 155 75.96 -45.67 26.33
CA ALA A 155 76.00 -44.86 27.55
C ALA A 155 77.44 -44.53 27.97
N GLU A 156 78.34 -45.51 27.91
CA GLU A 156 79.77 -45.32 28.21
C GLU A 156 80.44 -44.41 27.18
N ALA A 157 80.19 -44.62 25.88
CA ALA A 157 80.82 -43.86 24.81
C ALA A 157 80.45 -42.37 24.80
N PHE A 158 79.24 -42.03 25.24
CA PHE A 158 78.74 -40.65 25.24
C PHE A 158 78.60 -40.03 26.64
N GLY A 159 79.02 -40.75 27.69
CA GLY A 159 79.06 -40.26 29.06
C GLY A 159 77.67 -40.06 29.69
N PHE A 160 76.70 -40.92 29.39
CA PHE A 160 75.38 -40.89 30.03
C PHE A 160 75.43 -41.48 31.43
N ASP A 161 74.53 -41.02 32.31
CA ASP A 161 74.21 -41.74 33.54
C ASP A 161 73.60 -43.09 33.17
N ARG A 162 74.32 -44.18 33.47
CA ARG A 162 73.96 -45.52 33.05
C ARG A 162 72.61 -45.95 33.63
N ASP A 163 72.34 -45.66 34.90
CA ASP A 163 71.12 -46.12 35.55
C ASP A 163 69.91 -45.37 35.02
N ALA A 164 70.02 -44.04 34.90
CA ALA A 164 68.96 -43.21 34.33
C ALA A 164 68.71 -43.50 32.84
N TYR A 165 69.75 -43.83 32.07
CA TYR A 165 69.63 -44.16 30.66
C TYR A 165 68.97 -45.52 30.44
N MET A 166 69.33 -46.53 31.24
CA MET A 166 68.72 -47.85 31.17
C MET A 166 67.27 -47.85 31.67
N GLU A 167 66.95 -47.01 32.67
CA GLU A 167 65.56 -46.75 33.10
C GLU A 167 64.75 -46.14 31.96
N ALA A 168 65.24 -45.07 31.32
CA ALA A 168 64.57 -44.46 30.17
C ALA A 168 64.42 -45.43 28.97
N LEU A 169 65.36 -46.37 28.80
CA LEU A 169 65.26 -47.42 27.77
C LEU A 169 64.14 -48.42 28.09
N SER A 170 63.92 -48.73 29.37
CA SER A 170 62.85 -49.64 29.78
C SER A 170 61.43 -49.09 29.54
N GLU A 171 61.31 -47.76 29.42
CA GLU A 171 60.06 -47.07 29.06
C GLU A 171 59.78 -47.10 27.54
N VAL A 172 60.77 -47.46 26.70
CA VAL A 172 60.60 -47.48 25.25
C VAL A 172 59.69 -48.63 24.84
N PRO A 173 58.61 -48.37 24.08
CA PRO A 173 57.68 -49.41 23.65
C PRO A 173 58.34 -50.38 22.65
N VAL A 174 58.09 -51.67 22.84
CA VAL A 174 58.43 -52.72 21.86
C VAL A 174 57.18 -53.08 21.08
N ILE A 175 57.23 -52.96 19.75
CA ILE A 175 56.08 -53.08 18.86
C ILE A 175 56.35 -54.13 17.82
N GLU A 176 55.42 -55.06 17.69
CA GLU A 176 55.46 -56.07 16.63
C GLU A 176 55.44 -55.41 15.24
N GLU A 177 56.39 -55.79 14.38
CA GLU A 177 56.56 -55.21 13.04
C GLU A 177 55.27 -55.26 12.21
N GLY A 178 54.47 -56.32 12.36
CA GLY A 178 53.17 -56.46 11.69
C GLY A 178 52.12 -55.41 12.06
N ARG A 179 52.24 -54.73 13.21
CA ARG A 179 51.30 -53.69 13.67
C ARG A 179 51.60 -52.30 13.09
N VAL A 180 52.85 -52.02 12.71
CA VAL A 180 53.29 -50.71 12.20
C VAL A 180 52.52 -50.26 10.95
N PRO A 181 52.30 -51.12 9.92
CA PRO A 181 51.52 -50.74 8.75
C PRO A 181 50.06 -50.34 9.08
N GLY A 182 49.45 -50.98 10.09
CA GLY A 182 48.09 -50.66 10.52
C GLY A 182 47.99 -49.27 11.15
N ILE A 183 48.95 -48.96 12.03
CA ILE A 183 49.07 -47.64 12.67
C ILE A 183 49.29 -46.55 11.61
N MET A 184 50.23 -46.76 10.68
CA MET A 184 50.52 -45.79 9.62
C MET A 184 49.32 -45.55 8.71
N ARG A 185 48.63 -46.62 8.28
CA ARG A 185 47.42 -46.48 7.45
C ARG A 185 46.33 -45.66 8.15
N PHE A 186 46.10 -45.90 9.45
CA PHE A 186 45.11 -45.16 10.21
C PHE A 186 45.44 -43.66 10.28
N LEU A 187 46.66 -43.31 10.70
CA LEU A 187 47.06 -41.92 10.89
C LEU A 187 47.12 -41.14 9.57
N VAL A 188 47.59 -41.76 8.48
CA VAL A 188 47.59 -41.13 7.15
C VAL A 188 46.16 -40.87 6.67
N ALA A 189 45.28 -41.88 6.78
CA ALA A 189 43.88 -41.72 6.40
C ALA A 189 43.17 -40.63 7.24
N PHE A 190 43.47 -40.57 8.53
CA PHE A 190 42.96 -39.55 9.44
C PHE A 190 43.43 -38.13 9.04
N ALA A 191 44.72 -37.95 8.80
CA ALA A 191 45.28 -36.66 8.37
C ALA A 191 44.71 -36.22 7.01
N GLN A 192 44.57 -37.15 6.06
CA GLN A 192 43.95 -36.88 4.76
C GLN A 192 42.48 -36.48 4.90
N LEU A 193 41.69 -37.17 5.73
CA LEU A 193 40.27 -36.86 5.94
C LEU A 193 40.08 -35.43 6.49
N ILE A 194 40.86 -35.06 7.52
CA ILE A 194 40.83 -33.71 8.09
C ILE A 194 41.21 -32.66 7.03
N GLY A 195 42.24 -32.96 6.25
CA GLY A 195 42.69 -32.11 5.15
C GLY A 195 41.60 -31.83 4.12
N HIS A 196 40.93 -32.86 3.62
CA HIS A 196 39.83 -32.72 2.64
C HIS A 196 38.63 -31.98 3.24
N MET A 197 38.21 -32.30 4.47
CA MET A 197 37.09 -31.63 5.13
C MET A 197 37.34 -30.13 5.32
N GLY A 198 38.57 -29.76 5.69
CA GLY A 198 38.95 -28.36 5.79
C GLY A 198 38.83 -27.62 4.47
N LEU A 199 39.34 -28.23 3.38
CA LEU A 199 39.38 -27.59 2.08
C LEU A 199 37.98 -27.36 1.52
N GLU A 200 37.09 -28.34 1.64
CA GLU A 200 35.69 -28.20 1.23
C GLU A 200 34.98 -27.10 2.04
N ARG A 201 35.26 -27.00 3.35
CA ARG A 201 34.72 -25.92 4.19
C ARG A 201 35.17 -24.53 3.75
N LEU A 202 36.42 -24.39 3.28
CA LEU A 202 36.93 -23.12 2.76
C LEU A 202 36.25 -22.75 1.43
N LYS A 203 36.15 -23.69 0.50
CA LYS A 203 35.45 -23.48 -0.78
C LYS A 203 33.99 -23.07 -0.55
N MET A 204 33.31 -23.73 0.41
CA MET A 204 31.94 -23.41 0.77
C MET A 204 31.80 -21.99 1.32
N ARG A 205 32.68 -21.57 2.24
CA ARG A 205 32.69 -20.20 2.78
C ARG A 205 32.90 -19.14 1.70
N GLN A 206 33.86 -19.36 0.81
CA GLN A 206 34.12 -18.44 -0.31
C GLN A 206 32.90 -18.33 -1.23
N SER A 207 32.23 -19.45 -1.53
CA SER A 207 30.99 -19.47 -2.30
C SER A 207 29.86 -18.69 -1.61
N GLU A 208 29.69 -18.88 -0.30
CA GLU A 208 28.70 -18.16 0.50
C GLU A 208 28.96 -16.65 0.54
N GLU A 209 30.21 -16.22 0.70
CA GLU A 209 30.59 -14.80 0.68
C GLU A 209 30.31 -14.16 -0.69
N MET A 210 30.66 -14.85 -1.78
CA MET A 210 30.36 -14.37 -3.13
C MET A 210 28.86 -14.27 -3.38
N ALA A 211 28.08 -15.28 -2.98
CA ALA A 211 26.63 -15.29 -3.10
C ALA A 211 25.99 -14.16 -2.29
N ARG A 212 26.49 -13.92 -1.06
CA ARG A 212 26.04 -12.83 -0.20
C ARG A 212 26.28 -11.47 -0.84
N HIS A 213 27.48 -11.20 -1.36
CA HIS A 213 27.76 -9.94 -2.03
C HIS A 213 26.93 -9.74 -3.31
N SER A 214 26.68 -10.81 -4.07
CA SER A 214 25.78 -10.76 -5.22
C SER A 214 24.35 -10.40 -4.81
N LEU A 215 23.84 -11.03 -3.75
CA LEU A 215 22.50 -10.75 -3.23
C LEU A 215 22.39 -9.32 -2.68
N GLU A 216 23.39 -8.85 -1.94
CA GLU A 216 23.42 -7.46 -1.42
C GLU A 216 23.32 -6.44 -2.56
N ARG A 217 24.03 -6.67 -3.68
CA ARG A 217 23.92 -5.82 -4.88
C ARG A 217 22.53 -5.87 -5.51
N GLU A 218 21.97 -7.07 -5.69
CA GLU A 218 20.63 -7.22 -6.28
C GLU A 218 19.55 -6.57 -5.41
N VAL A 219 19.63 -6.71 -4.08
CA VAL A 219 18.71 -6.05 -3.15
C VAL A 219 18.84 -4.52 -3.25
N ALA A 220 20.06 -3.98 -3.32
CA ALA A 220 20.26 -2.54 -3.48
C ALA A 220 19.65 -2.02 -4.79
N GLU A 221 19.93 -2.66 -5.92
CA GLU A 221 19.39 -2.29 -7.23
C GLU A 221 17.86 -2.36 -7.27
N ARG A 222 17.27 -3.44 -6.75
CA ARG A 222 15.80 -3.58 -6.66
C ARG A 222 15.19 -2.52 -5.74
N THR A 223 15.83 -2.21 -4.62
CA THR A 223 15.34 -1.19 -3.69
C THR A 223 15.33 0.19 -4.34
N GLU A 224 16.38 0.56 -5.07
CA GLU A 224 16.43 1.82 -5.82
C GLU A 224 15.41 1.87 -6.96
N ALA A 225 15.20 0.76 -7.67
CA ALA A 225 14.19 0.67 -8.71
C ALA A 225 12.76 0.85 -8.14
N LEU A 226 12.46 0.18 -7.03
CA LEU A 226 11.17 0.31 -6.34
C LEU A 226 10.95 1.73 -5.81
N GLN A 227 11.98 2.36 -5.24
CA GLN A 227 11.87 3.73 -4.75
C GLN A 227 11.56 4.71 -5.90
N ARG A 228 12.25 4.58 -7.03
CA ARG A 228 11.99 5.40 -8.23
C ARG A 228 10.57 5.22 -8.74
N GLN A 229 10.07 3.98 -8.81
CA GLN A 229 8.69 3.71 -9.22
C GLN A 229 7.68 4.30 -8.23
N ALA A 230 7.92 4.19 -6.93
CA ALA A 230 7.05 4.77 -5.91
C ALA A 230 6.96 6.29 -6.02
N ASP A 231 8.09 6.96 -6.24
CA ASP A 231 8.15 8.41 -6.40
C ASP A 231 7.46 8.89 -7.69
N GLU A 232 7.64 8.17 -8.80
CA GLU A 232 6.96 8.44 -10.07
C GLU A 232 5.44 8.28 -9.95
N LEU A 233 4.99 7.18 -9.31
CA LEU A 233 3.58 6.93 -9.04
C LEU A 233 2.98 8.04 -8.18
N ARG A 234 3.68 8.46 -7.13
CA ARG A 234 3.24 9.54 -6.25
C ARG A 234 3.11 10.86 -7.01
N ARG A 235 4.09 11.24 -7.83
CA ARG A 235 4.04 12.47 -8.65
C ARG A 235 2.88 12.45 -9.62
N THR A 236 2.68 11.32 -10.31
CA THR A 236 1.59 11.15 -11.27
C THR A 236 0.22 11.26 -10.59
N ARG A 237 0.06 10.63 -9.43
CA ARG A 237 -1.15 10.72 -8.61
C ARG A 237 -1.42 12.17 -8.17
N ASP A 238 -0.41 12.83 -7.60
CA ASP A 238 -0.57 14.18 -7.05
C ASP A 238 -0.92 15.19 -8.17
N ALA A 239 -0.35 15.03 -9.37
CA ALA A 239 -0.69 15.80 -10.56
C ALA A 239 -2.13 15.53 -11.03
N ALA A 240 -2.56 14.27 -11.07
CA ALA A 240 -3.92 13.90 -11.46
C ALA A 240 -4.96 14.46 -10.47
N GLU A 241 -4.69 14.39 -9.16
CA GLU A 241 -5.56 14.98 -8.15
C GLU A 241 -5.63 16.50 -8.24
N ALA A 242 -4.49 17.18 -8.47
CA ALA A 242 -4.46 18.61 -8.65
C ALA A 242 -5.26 19.05 -9.88
N ALA A 243 -5.12 18.32 -11.00
CA ALA A 243 -5.92 18.55 -12.20
C ALA A 243 -7.42 18.34 -11.94
N ASN A 244 -7.79 17.30 -11.20
CA ASN A 244 -9.19 17.02 -10.88
C ASN A 244 -9.79 18.11 -9.97
N ARG A 245 -9.05 18.54 -8.94
CA ARG A 245 -9.46 19.67 -8.07
C ARG A 245 -9.66 20.97 -8.87
N SER A 246 -8.71 21.28 -9.76
CA SER A 246 -8.80 22.47 -10.62
C SER A 246 -10.03 22.40 -11.55
N LYS A 247 -10.29 21.23 -12.15
CA LYS A 247 -11.48 20.96 -12.97
C LYS A 247 -12.76 21.19 -12.17
N SER A 248 -12.85 20.70 -10.94
CA SER A 248 -14.03 20.90 -10.08
C SER A 248 -14.26 22.37 -9.72
N VAL A 249 -13.19 23.11 -9.36
CA VAL A 249 -13.29 24.55 -9.05
C VAL A 249 -13.72 25.35 -10.29
N PHE A 250 -13.12 25.07 -11.44
CA PHE A 250 -13.49 25.70 -12.71
C PHE A 250 -14.96 25.48 -13.03
N LEU A 251 -15.45 24.24 -12.95
CA LEU A 251 -16.84 23.92 -13.23
C LEU A 251 -17.79 24.58 -12.21
N ALA A 252 -17.45 24.57 -10.92
CA ALA A 252 -18.25 25.23 -9.89
C ALA A 252 -18.41 26.74 -10.15
N ASN A 253 -17.33 27.43 -10.54
CA ASN A 253 -17.40 28.85 -10.89
C ASN A 253 -18.21 29.07 -12.17
N MET A 254 -17.99 28.27 -13.21
CA MET A 254 -18.76 28.35 -14.46
C MET A 254 -20.26 28.12 -14.25
N SER A 255 -20.66 27.28 -13.29
CA SER A 255 -22.07 27.15 -12.92
C SER A 255 -22.72 28.48 -12.58
N HIS A 256 -22.04 29.27 -11.76
CA HIS A 256 -22.59 30.50 -11.22
C HIS A 256 -22.71 31.53 -12.34
N GLU A 257 -21.64 31.68 -13.11
CA GLU A 257 -21.55 32.57 -14.27
C GLU A 257 -22.59 32.23 -15.37
N LEU A 258 -22.97 30.95 -15.51
CA LEU A 258 -24.03 30.55 -16.45
C LEU A 258 -25.43 30.67 -15.85
N ARG A 259 -25.60 30.43 -14.55
CA ARG A 259 -26.92 30.43 -13.89
C ARG A 259 -27.52 31.83 -13.82
N THR A 260 -26.72 32.84 -13.51
CA THR A 260 -27.19 34.23 -13.36
C THR A 260 -27.85 34.78 -14.64
N PRO A 261 -27.18 34.82 -15.80
CA PRO A 261 -27.80 35.33 -17.02
C PRO A 261 -28.98 34.46 -17.48
N LEU A 262 -28.91 33.14 -17.29
CA LEU A 262 -29.99 32.23 -17.69
C LEU A 262 -31.25 32.41 -16.84
N ASN A 263 -31.10 32.60 -15.53
CA ASN A 263 -32.21 32.90 -14.62
C ASN A 263 -32.87 34.24 -14.96
N ALA A 264 -32.09 35.25 -15.35
CA ALA A 264 -32.63 36.52 -15.82
C ALA A 264 -33.48 36.32 -17.10
N ILE A 265 -32.95 35.62 -18.11
CA ILE A 265 -33.66 35.31 -19.36
C ILE A 265 -34.99 34.59 -19.09
N LEU A 266 -34.96 33.54 -18.27
CA LEU A 266 -36.15 32.78 -17.89
C LEU A 266 -37.14 33.61 -17.08
N GLY A 267 -36.63 34.41 -16.15
CA GLY A 267 -37.45 35.30 -15.32
C GLY A 267 -38.20 36.33 -16.14
N PHE A 268 -37.52 37.02 -17.07
CA PHE A 268 -38.15 37.97 -17.98
C PHE A 268 -39.13 37.28 -18.94
N ALA A 269 -38.79 36.11 -19.47
CA ALA A 269 -39.70 35.36 -20.33
C ALA A 269 -41.01 34.99 -19.59
N ARG A 270 -40.92 34.52 -18.33
CA ARG A 270 -42.08 34.26 -17.46
C ARG A 270 -42.85 35.54 -17.12
N LEU A 271 -42.16 36.64 -16.87
CA LEU A 271 -42.80 37.93 -16.58
C LEU A 271 -43.57 38.47 -17.79
N MET A 272 -43.02 38.29 -18.99
CA MET A 272 -43.70 38.59 -20.25
C MET A 272 -44.92 37.69 -20.44
N GLN A 273 -44.81 36.37 -20.25
CA GLN A 273 -45.95 35.44 -20.38
C GLN A 273 -47.16 35.80 -19.52
N ARG A 274 -46.93 36.46 -18.38
CA ARG A 274 -47.98 36.94 -17.48
C ARG A 274 -48.73 38.16 -18.00
N ASP A 275 -48.31 38.77 -19.10
CA ASP A 275 -49.04 39.85 -19.75
C ASP A 275 -50.26 39.29 -20.50
N GLY A 276 -51.45 39.76 -20.10
CA GLY A 276 -52.73 39.27 -20.63
C GLY A 276 -52.96 39.62 -22.09
N ASN A 277 -52.22 40.60 -22.63
CA ASN A 277 -52.40 41.13 -23.99
C ASN A 277 -51.47 40.51 -25.05
N LEU A 278 -50.78 39.40 -24.74
CA LEU A 278 -49.86 38.74 -25.66
C LEU A 278 -50.58 37.95 -26.78
N PRO A 279 -50.30 38.26 -28.07
CA PRO A 279 -50.62 37.39 -29.20
C PRO A 279 -50.23 35.92 -28.99
N GLY A 280 -51.04 34.99 -29.50
CA GLY A 280 -50.86 33.54 -29.30
C GLY A 280 -49.51 32.99 -29.78
N GLU A 281 -48.99 33.48 -30.91
CA GLU A 281 -47.65 33.14 -31.41
C GLU A 281 -46.53 33.56 -30.45
N GLN A 282 -46.63 34.75 -29.85
CA GLN A 282 -45.63 35.26 -28.92
C GLN A 282 -45.66 34.49 -27.60
N ARG A 283 -46.85 34.08 -27.13
CA ARG A 283 -46.97 33.18 -25.97
C ARG A 283 -46.29 31.83 -26.25
N ARG A 284 -46.50 31.26 -27.44
CA ARG A 284 -45.84 30.02 -27.88
C ARG A 284 -44.31 30.17 -27.97
N HIS A 285 -43.80 31.29 -28.49
CA HIS A 285 -42.35 31.56 -28.50
C HIS A 285 -41.77 31.64 -27.08
N LEU A 286 -42.46 32.31 -26.15
CA LEU A 286 -42.03 32.39 -24.75
C LEU A 286 -42.08 31.02 -24.06
N GLU A 287 -43.06 30.16 -24.38
CA GLU A 287 -43.10 28.77 -23.89
C GLU A 287 -41.89 27.97 -24.36
N VAL A 288 -41.50 28.12 -25.63
CA VAL A 288 -40.30 27.47 -26.17
C VAL A 288 -39.04 28.00 -25.47
N ILE A 289 -38.88 29.32 -25.31
CA ILE A 289 -37.75 29.92 -24.60
C ILE A 289 -37.64 29.39 -23.17
N ASN A 290 -38.75 29.35 -22.44
CA ASN A 290 -38.78 28.85 -21.07
C ASN A 290 -38.40 27.37 -20.99
N ARG A 291 -39.00 26.53 -21.84
CA ARG A 291 -38.69 25.09 -21.88
C ARG A 291 -37.22 24.84 -22.22
N SER A 292 -36.68 25.55 -23.22
CA SER A 292 -35.29 25.40 -23.65
C SER A 292 -34.30 25.90 -22.58
N GLY A 293 -34.59 27.02 -21.92
CA GLY A 293 -33.74 27.54 -20.85
C GLY A 293 -33.77 26.67 -19.58
N GLU A 294 -34.93 26.15 -19.21
CA GLU A 294 -35.04 25.17 -18.10
C GLU A 294 -34.26 23.89 -18.41
N HIS A 295 -34.33 23.40 -19.65
CA HIS A 295 -33.55 22.25 -20.10
C HIS A 295 -32.04 22.52 -19.99
N LEU A 296 -31.55 23.66 -20.48
CA LEU A 296 -30.15 24.05 -20.40
C LEU A 296 -29.67 24.17 -18.95
N LEU A 297 -30.47 24.78 -18.08
CA LEU A 297 -30.16 24.92 -16.65
C LEU A 297 -30.09 23.55 -15.96
N GLY A 298 -30.98 22.62 -16.34
CA GLY A 298 -30.94 21.22 -15.93
C GLY A 298 -29.63 20.55 -16.32
N MET A 299 -29.24 20.63 -17.60
CA MET A 299 -27.98 20.04 -18.09
C MET A 299 -26.75 20.60 -17.39
N ILE A 300 -26.71 21.92 -17.15
CA ILE A 300 -25.61 22.55 -16.42
C ILE A 300 -25.55 21.99 -14.99
N ASN A 301 -26.68 21.92 -14.28
CA ASN A 301 -26.72 21.36 -12.93
C ASN A 301 -26.29 19.89 -12.90
N ASP A 302 -26.69 19.09 -13.89
CA ASP A 302 -26.29 17.67 -14.00
C ASP A 302 -24.76 17.52 -14.15
N VAL A 303 -24.12 18.33 -15.00
CA VAL A 303 -22.66 18.32 -15.18
C VAL A 303 -21.93 18.67 -13.88
N LEU A 304 -22.49 19.57 -13.09
CA LEU A 304 -21.89 20.02 -11.84
C LEU A 304 -22.08 19.02 -10.71
N ASP A 305 -23.27 18.45 -10.60
CA ASP A 305 -23.53 17.39 -9.64
C ASP A 305 -22.61 16.20 -9.92
N MET A 306 -22.46 15.82 -11.19
CA MET A 306 -21.50 14.82 -11.63
C MET A 306 -20.06 15.15 -11.17
N SER A 307 -19.63 16.39 -11.39
CA SER A 307 -18.28 16.85 -11.03
C SER A 307 -18.04 16.90 -9.51
N LYS A 308 -19.05 17.28 -8.72
CA LYS A 308 -18.99 17.30 -7.25
C LYS A 308 -18.95 15.90 -6.66
N ILE A 309 -19.70 14.98 -7.27
CA ILE A 309 -19.72 13.57 -6.88
C ILE A 309 -18.34 12.93 -7.17
N GLU A 310 -17.74 13.20 -8.34
CA GLU A 310 -16.39 12.71 -8.69
C GLU A 310 -15.30 13.24 -7.75
N ALA A 311 -15.44 14.49 -7.30
CA ALA A 311 -14.51 15.09 -6.35
C ALA A 311 -14.74 14.69 -4.89
N GLY A 312 -15.77 13.88 -4.58
CA GLY A 312 -16.14 13.54 -3.20
C GLY A 312 -16.65 14.72 -2.37
N GLN A 313 -17.08 15.82 -3.02
CA GLN A 313 -17.44 17.08 -2.37
C GLN A 313 -18.94 17.20 -2.07
N LEU A 314 -19.73 16.13 -2.27
CA LEU A 314 -21.17 16.14 -2.04
C LEU A 314 -21.51 15.50 -0.68
N PRO A 315 -21.72 16.29 0.40
CA PRO A 315 -22.05 15.73 1.70
C PRO A 315 -23.44 15.07 1.68
N VAL A 316 -23.59 13.96 2.39
CA VAL A 316 -24.88 13.32 2.68
C VAL A 316 -25.41 13.88 3.99
N LEU A 317 -26.64 14.39 3.98
CA LEU A 317 -27.30 14.93 5.16
C LEU A 317 -28.48 14.01 5.52
N PRO A 318 -28.23 12.91 6.25
CA PRO A 318 -29.29 11.99 6.63
C PRO A 318 -30.25 12.68 7.60
N ALA A 319 -31.54 12.55 7.34
CA ALA A 319 -32.63 13.01 8.19
C ALA A 319 -33.79 12.00 8.15
N PRO A 320 -34.71 12.02 9.11
CA PRO A 320 -35.95 11.25 8.99
C PRO A 320 -36.77 11.72 7.78
N VAL A 321 -37.14 10.79 6.90
CA VAL A 321 -37.91 11.04 5.68
C VAL A 321 -39.18 10.21 5.71
N ASP A 322 -40.33 10.86 5.49
CA ASP A 322 -41.58 10.16 5.17
C ASP A 322 -41.50 9.63 3.73
N LEU A 323 -41.11 8.36 3.59
CA LEU A 323 -40.93 7.69 2.30
C LEU A 323 -42.26 7.62 1.54
N TRP A 324 -43.37 7.44 2.25
CA TRP A 324 -44.68 7.29 1.62
C TRP A 324 -45.09 8.61 0.96
N GLN A 325 -44.93 9.73 1.65
CA GLN A 325 -45.19 11.05 1.08
C GLN A 325 -44.24 11.35 -0.09
N LEU A 326 -42.96 11.00 0.03
CA LEU A 326 -41.99 11.20 -1.06
C LEU A 326 -42.41 10.45 -2.34
N LEU A 327 -42.83 9.18 -2.22
CA LEU A 327 -43.28 8.38 -3.36
C LEU A 327 -44.57 8.93 -3.97
N GLU A 328 -45.50 9.42 -3.14
CA GLU A 328 -46.74 10.07 -3.62
C GLU A 328 -46.46 11.38 -4.35
N ASP A 329 -45.60 12.25 -3.82
CA ASP A 329 -45.20 13.50 -4.50
C ASP A 329 -44.61 13.20 -5.89
N ILE A 330 -43.77 12.17 -5.98
CA ILE A 330 -43.13 11.76 -7.23
C ILE A 330 -44.17 11.15 -8.18
N ARG A 331 -45.12 10.34 -7.67
CA ARG A 331 -46.23 9.81 -8.46
C ARG A 331 -47.02 10.94 -9.10
N GLU A 332 -47.42 11.97 -8.34
CA GLU A 332 -48.20 13.08 -8.88
C GLU A 332 -47.46 13.81 -10.00
N MET A 333 -46.16 14.07 -9.79
CA MET A 333 -45.30 14.74 -10.78
C MET A 333 -45.15 13.93 -12.07
N VAL A 334 -44.89 12.63 -11.98
CA VAL A 334 -44.60 11.78 -13.15
C VAL A 334 -45.88 11.35 -13.85
N ARG A 335 -46.98 11.13 -13.10
CA ARG A 335 -48.28 10.74 -13.66
C ARG A 335 -48.77 11.72 -14.71
N LEU A 336 -48.68 13.03 -14.45
CA LEU A 336 -49.11 14.05 -15.42
C LEU A 336 -48.33 13.95 -16.75
N ARG A 337 -47.04 13.64 -16.69
CA ARG A 337 -46.19 13.45 -17.88
C ARG A 337 -46.49 12.14 -18.60
N ALA A 338 -46.73 11.07 -17.85
CA ALA A 338 -47.11 9.77 -18.40
C ALA A 338 -48.48 9.83 -19.10
N GLU A 339 -49.48 10.46 -18.46
CA GLU A 339 -50.83 10.65 -19.02
C GLU A 339 -50.81 11.51 -20.28
N ALA A 340 -50.01 12.58 -20.30
CA ALA A 340 -49.81 13.40 -21.51
C ALA A 340 -49.22 12.60 -22.70
N LYS A 341 -48.53 11.49 -22.42
CA LYS A 341 -47.98 10.56 -23.42
C LYS A 341 -48.85 9.31 -23.61
N GLY A 342 -50.02 9.23 -22.96
CA GLY A 342 -50.93 8.07 -23.04
C GLY A 342 -50.44 6.81 -22.32
N LEU A 343 -49.48 6.92 -21.40
CA LEU A 343 -48.90 5.79 -20.66
C LEU A 343 -49.66 5.53 -19.35
N ARG A 344 -49.79 4.25 -18.97
CA ARG A 344 -50.29 3.87 -17.64
C ARG A 344 -49.19 4.05 -16.60
N PHE A 345 -49.48 4.71 -15.48
CA PHE A 345 -48.56 4.84 -14.34
C PHE A 345 -49.08 4.09 -13.12
N ARG A 346 -48.26 3.23 -12.50
CA ARG A 346 -48.61 2.49 -11.27
C ARG A 346 -47.56 2.68 -10.19
N LEU A 347 -48.01 2.82 -8.94
CA LEU A 347 -47.16 2.81 -7.75
C LEU A 347 -47.67 1.72 -6.81
N GLU A 348 -46.81 0.75 -6.52
CA GLU A 348 -47.07 -0.40 -5.66
C GLU A 348 -46.10 -0.33 -4.46
N ARG A 349 -46.64 -0.52 -3.25
CA ARG A 349 -45.89 -0.50 -2.00
C ARG A 349 -46.17 -1.79 -1.24
N ASP A 350 -45.12 -2.42 -0.74
CA ASP A 350 -45.21 -3.59 0.12
C ASP A 350 -45.89 -3.21 1.45
N PRO A 351 -46.82 -4.00 2.02
CA PRO A 351 -47.49 -3.67 3.29
C PRO A 351 -46.53 -3.44 4.45
N ASP A 352 -45.37 -4.10 4.45
CA ASP A 352 -44.37 -4.02 5.51
C ASP A 352 -43.35 -2.87 5.31
N LEU A 353 -43.51 -2.04 4.27
CA LEU A 353 -42.62 -0.92 3.98
C LEU A 353 -42.69 0.17 5.07
N PRO A 354 -41.61 0.42 5.85
CA PRO A 354 -41.61 1.44 6.87
C PRO A 354 -41.87 2.82 6.29
N ARG A 355 -42.72 3.60 6.96
CA ARG A 355 -43.05 4.96 6.55
C ARG A 355 -41.89 5.93 6.70
N TYR A 356 -41.13 5.81 7.79
CA TYR A 356 -40.04 6.74 8.12
C TYR A 356 -38.69 6.06 8.02
N LEU A 357 -37.81 6.59 7.17
CA LEU A 357 -36.43 6.10 6.99
C LEU A 357 -35.42 7.23 7.16
N GLU A 358 -34.25 6.92 7.69
CA GLU A 358 -33.14 7.86 7.84
C GLU A 358 -32.33 7.93 6.54
N THR A 359 -32.47 9.02 5.78
CA THR A 359 -31.76 9.22 4.50
C THR A 359 -31.77 10.69 4.08
N ASP A 360 -31.09 11.01 2.98
CA ASP A 360 -31.14 12.34 2.35
C ASP A 360 -32.32 12.40 1.36
N SER A 361 -33.40 13.10 1.74
CA SER A 361 -34.62 13.18 0.92
C SER A 361 -34.40 13.81 -0.45
N GLY A 362 -33.46 14.76 -0.56
CA GLY A 362 -33.14 15.43 -1.81
C GLY A 362 -32.45 14.48 -2.78
N LYS A 363 -31.41 13.77 -2.32
CA LYS A 363 -30.68 12.80 -3.14
C LYS A 363 -31.56 11.62 -3.54
N LEU A 364 -32.36 11.08 -2.61
CA LEU A 364 -33.31 10.00 -2.93
C LEU A 364 -34.35 10.44 -3.97
N ARG A 365 -34.93 11.65 -3.81
CA ARG A 365 -35.83 12.23 -4.80
C ARG A 365 -35.18 12.34 -6.18
N GLN A 366 -33.93 12.81 -6.23
CA GLN A 366 -33.19 12.97 -7.50
C GLN A 366 -32.96 11.63 -8.20
N ILE A 367 -32.56 10.59 -7.46
CA ILE A 367 -32.39 9.23 -8.00
C ILE A 367 -33.69 8.78 -8.67
N LEU A 368 -34.81 8.87 -7.95
CA LEU A 368 -36.11 8.40 -8.43
C LEU A 368 -36.61 9.20 -9.64
N ILE A 369 -36.46 10.53 -9.62
CA ILE A 369 -36.82 11.37 -10.78
C ILE A 369 -35.99 10.99 -12.00
N ASN A 370 -34.67 10.80 -11.87
CA ASN A 370 -33.82 10.43 -13.00
C ASN A 370 -34.21 9.08 -13.61
N LEU A 371 -34.57 8.09 -12.78
CA LEU A 371 -35.06 6.80 -13.26
C LEU A 371 -36.43 6.93 -13.95
N LEU A 372 -37.37 7.64 -13.33
CA LEU A 372 -38.74 7.74 -13.82
C LEU A 372 -38.90 8.60 -15.07
N VAL A 373 -38.16 9.71 -15.14
CA VAL A 373 -38.15 10.54 -16.35
C VAL A 373 -37.60 9.75 -17.53
N ASN A 374 -36.56 8.92 -17.32
CA ASN A 374 -36.06 8.03 -18.37
C ASN A 374 -37.09 6.96 -18.75
N ALA A 375 -37.75 6.33 -17.78
CA ALA A 375 -38.80 5.34 -18.04
C ALA A 375 -39.93 5.93 -18.91
N VAL A 376 -40.44 7.12 -18.58
CA VAL A 376 -41.49 7.79 -19.37
C VAL A 376 -40.95 8.24 -20.73
N LYS A 377 -39.71 8.73 -20.80
CA LYS A 377 -39.07 9.18 -22.04
C LYS A 377 -38.96 8.04 -23.05
N TYR A 378 -38.45 6.88 -22.65
CA TYR A 378 -38.12 5.76 -23.53
C TYR A 378 -39.25 4.72 -23.69
N THR A 379 -40.42 4.98 -23.09
CA THR A 379 -41.62 4.18 -23.32
C THR A 379 -42.56 4.90 -24.30
N PRO A 380 -42.71 4.43 -25.54
CA PRO A 380 -43.65 5.02 -26.49
C PRO A 380 -45.10 4.66 -26.16
N GLU A 381 -45.36 3.41 -25.76
CA GLU A 381 -46.68 2.89 -25.42
C GLU A 381 -46.60 1.89 -24.26
N GLY A 382 -47.73 1.66 -23.58
CA GLY A 382 -47.82 0.72 -22.45
C GLY A 382 -47.84 1.42 -21.09
N GLY A 383 -46.79 1.28 -20.28
CA GLY A 383 -46.78 1.87 -18.95
C GLY A 383 -45.46 1.82 -18.18
N VAL A 384 -45.47 2.54 -17.06
CA VAL A 384 -44.37 2.64 -16.10
C VAL A 384 -44.91 2.25 -14.72
N ALA A 385 -44.18 1.40 -13.99
CA ALA A 385 -44.53 0.96 -12.65
C ALA A 385 -43.38 1.22 -11.67
N VAL A 386 -43.72 1.62 -10.44
CA VAL A 386 -42.79 1.76 -9.33
C VAL A 386 -43.19 0.78 -8.24
N ARG A 387 -42.25 -0.06 -7.79
CA ARG A 387 -42.48 -1.01 -6.69
C ARG A 387 -41.51 -0.75 -5.57
N ALA A 388 -42.00 -0.46 -4.37
CA ALA A 388 -41.18 -0.21 -3.19
C ALA A 388 -41.39 -1.32 -2.14
N ALA A 389 -40.31 -1.98 -1.74
CA ALA A 389 -40.32 -3.09 -0.79
C ALA A 389 -39.12 -3.03 0.15
N THR A 390 -39.19 -3.78 1.25
CA THR A 390 -38.05 -3.96 2.16
C THR A 390 -37.56 -5.38 2.13
N MET A 391 -36.24 -5.54 2.03
CA MET A 391 -35.57 -6.82 2.14
C MET A 391 -34.87 -6.88 3.49
N VAL A 392 -35.07 -7.98 4.22
CA VAL A 392 -34.29 -8.28 5.42
C VAL A 392 -32.89 -8.71 4.99
N SER A 393 -31.85 -8.05 5.49
CA SER A 393 -30.46 -8.47 5.31
C SER A 393 -30.02 -9.37 6.46
N ASP A 394 -29.15 -10.33 6.16
CA ASP A 394 -28.50 -11.25 7.12
C ASP A 394 -27.81 -10.55 8.32
N ALA A 395 -27.53 -9.25 8.23
CA ALA A 395 -26.88 -8.45 9.28
C ALA A 395 -27.85 -7.61 10.15
N GLY A 396 -29.17 -7.80 10.04
CA GLY A 396 -30.16 -7.02 10.81
C GLY A 396 -30.37 -5.58 10.32
N CYS A 397 -29.76 -5.20 9.19
CA CYS A 397 -30.00 -3.93 8.52
C CYS A 397 -31.14 -4.06 7.51
N LEU A 398 -32.08 -3.10 7.52
CA LEU A 398 -33.16 -3.04 6.54
C LEU A 398 -32.61 -2.53 5.20
N ARG A 399 -32.83 -3.29 4.13
CA ARG A 399 -32.45 -2.87 2.77
C ARG A 399 -33.71 -2.46 2.02
N LEU A 400 -33.83 -1.16 1.74
CA LEU A 400 -34.88 -0.62 0.88
C LEU A 400 -34.59 -1.05 -0.56
N LYS A 401 -35.60 -1.62 -1.23
CA LYS A 401 -35.58 -1.93 -2.66
C LYS A 401 -36.67 -1.10 -3.35
N ILE A 402 -36.28 -0.30 -4.35
CA ILE A 402 -37.22 0.39 -5.23
C ILE A 402 -36.95 -0.05 -6.66
N GLU A 403 -37.95 -0.61 -7.33
CA GLU A 403 -37.89 -0.98 -8.74
C GLU A 403 -38.68 0.03 -9.57
N VAL A 404 -38.06 0.51 -10.65
CA VAL A 404 -38.72 1.28 -11.70
C VAL A 404 -38.74 0.42 -12.95
N GLU A 405 -39.93 -0.02 -13.33
CA GLU A 405 -40.21 -0.87 -14.48
C GLU A 405 -40.88 -0.06 -15.59
N ASP A 406 -40.40 -0.23 -16.82
CA ASP A 406 -40.96 0.37 -18.01
C ASP A 406 -41.20 -0.71 -19.08
N SER A 407 -42.22 -0.52 -19.91
CA SER A 407 -42.51 -1.38 -21.06
C SER A 407 -41.96 -0.82 -22.37
N GLY A 408 -40.87 -0.05 -22.31
CA GLY A 408 -40.34 0.71 -23.43
C GLY A 408 -39.50 -0.13 -24.40
N ILE A 409 -38.63 0.56 -25.14
CA ILE A 409 -37.80 -0.03 -26.20
C ILE A 409 -36.78 -1.07 -25.71
N GLY A 410 -36.53 -1.13 -24.40
CA GLY A 410 -35.47 -1.97 -23.82
C GLY A 410 -34.06 -1.54 -24.23
N ILE A 411 -33.06 -2.28 -23.77
CA ILE A 411 -31.63 -1.94 -23.91
C ILE A 411 -30.86 -3.18 -24.36
N GLU A 412 -30.12 -3.03 -25.46
CA GLU A 412 -29.25 -4.09 -26.01
C GLU A 412 -28.22 -4.58 -24.97
N PRO A 413 -27.95 -5.90 -24.88
CA PRO A 413 -27.04 -6.48 -23.88
C PRO A 413 -25.68 -5.78 -23.79
N ASP A 414 -25.08 -5.46 -24.92
CA ASP A 414 -23.76 -4.80 -25.01
C ASP A 414 -23.78 -3.36 -24.47
N ARG A 415 -24.95 -2.74 -24.39
CA ARG A 415 -25.13 -1.37 -23.88
C ARG A 415 -25.55 -1.32 -22.41
N GLN A 416 -26.03 -2.42 -21.82
CA GLN A 416 -26.55 -2.43 -20.44
C GLN A 416 -25.49 -2.05 -19.39
N GLY A 417 -24.22 -2.37 -19.60
CA GLY A 417 -23.13 -1.92 -18.74
C GLY A 417 -22.81 -0.43 -18.91
N LEU A 418 -22.97 0.09 -20.14
CA LEU A 418 -22.57 1.43 -20.54
C LEU A 418 -23.61 2.50 -20.22
N VAL A 419 -24.88 2.16 -20.00
CA VAL A 419 -25.93 3.16 -19.72
C VAL A 419 -25.76 3.95 -18.42
N PHE A 420 -24.88 3.48 -17.53
CA PHE A 420 -24.52 4.20 -16.31
C PHE A 420 -23.24 5.04 -16.47
N GLU A 421 -22.58 4.97 -17.63
CA GLU A 421 -21.41 5.80 -17.93
C GLU A 421 -21.86 7.22 -18.34
N PRO A 422 -21.12 8.27 -17.93
CA PRO A 422 -21.46 9.65 -18.28
C PRO A 422 -21.45 9.88 -19.80
N PHE A 423 -22.40 10.68 -20.28
CA PHE A 423 -22.52 11.08 -21.69
C PHE A 423 -22.84 9.93 -22.67
N VAL A 424 -23.13 8.73 -22.17
CA VAL A 424 -23.55 7.60 -23.00
C VAL A 424 -25.06 7.63 -23.21
N GLN A 425 -25.49 7.59 -24.48
CA GLN A 425 -26.90 7.47 -24.86
C GLN A 425 -27.14 6.10 -25.52
N ALA A 426 -28.21 5.41 -25.10
CA ALA A 426 -28.52 4.06 -25.56
C ALA A 426 -29.06 3.99 -27.02
N GLY A 427 -29.35 5.12 -27.66
CA GLY A 427 -29.81 5.21 -29.05
C GLY A 427 -28.82 5.95 -29.94
N GLY A 428 -28.29 5.27 -30.98
CA GLY A 428 -27.44 5.92 -31.97
C GLY A 428 -28.27 6.70 -32.97
N SER A 429 -28.65 7.95 -32.66
CA SER A 429 -29.19 8.95 -33.60
C SER A 429 -29.24 10.30 -32.88
N GLY A 430 -28.51 11.30 -33.38
CA GLY A 430 -28.29 12.59 -32.73
C GLY A 430 -29.49 13.54 -32.77
N GLY A 431 -30.62 13.14 -32.19
CA GLY A 431 -31.85 13.94 -32.17
C GLY A 431 -32.64 13.94 -30.86
N GLU A 432 -32.24 13.21 -29.83
CA GLU A 432 -33.07 13.06 -28.61
C GLU A 432 -32.53 13.83 -27.39
N GLU A 433 -33.40 14.64 -26.77
CA GLU A 433 -33.11 15.58 -25.68
C GLU A 433 -32.44 14.95 -24.44
N GLY A 434 -31.30 15.49 -24.00
CA GLY A 434 -30.69 15.23 -22.68
C GLY A 434 -29.20 14.85 -22.71
N ALA A 435 -28.44 15.33 -21.72
CA ALA A 435 -26.98 15.21 -21.67
C ALA A 435 -26.42 13.79 -21.43
N GLY A 436 -27.27 12.75 -21.31
CA GLY A 436 -26.83 11.38 -21.00
C GLY A 436 -26.26 11.22 -19.58
N LEU A 437 -26.58 12.13 -18.67
CA LEU A 437 -26.04 12.14 -17.30
C LEU A 437 -27.00 11.55 -16.25
N GLY A 438 -28.30 11.49 -16.53
CA GLY A 438 -29.31 11.16 -15.53
C GLY A 438 -29.10 9.80 -14.83
N LEU A 439 -28.84 8.73 -15.59
CA LEU A 439 -28.58 7.40 -15.02
C LEU A 439 -27.24 7.31 -14.29
N ALA A 440 -26.20 7.97 -14.83
CA ALA A 440 -24.89 8.05 -14.20
C ALA A 440 -24.98 8.76 -12.83
N ILE A 441 -25.68 9.89 -12.77
CA ILE A 441 -25.95 10.64 -11.53
C ILE A 441 -26.76 9.78 -10.56
N ALA A 442 -27.83 9.13 -11.02
CA ALA A 442 -28.68 8.28 -10.18
C ALA A 442 -27.86 7.16 -9.51
N ARG A 443 -27.02 6.45 -10.28
CA ARG A 443 -26.20 5.35 -9.75
C ARG A 443 -25.13 5.85 -8.78
N ARG A 444 -24.48 6.98 -9.09
CA ARG A 444 -23.47 7.53 -8.17
C ARG A 444 -24.08 8.07 -6.89
N LEU A 445 -25.25 8.71 -6.94
CA LEU A 445 -25.99 9.11 -5.74
C LEU A 445 -26.42 7.89 -4.91
N ALA A 446 -26.84 6.79 -5.54
CA ALA A 446 -27.16 5.56 -4.83
C ALA A 446 -25.93 4.99 -4.10
N ARG A 447 -24.76 4.98 -4.76
CA ARG A 447 -23.48 4.59 -4.14
C ARG A 447 -23.06 5.52 -3.00
N LEU A 448 -23.28 6.82 -3.17
CA LEU A 448 -23.03 7.82 -2.12
C LEU A 448 -23.91 7.58 -0.88
N LEU A 449 -25.13 7.07 -1.07
CA LEU A 449 -26.04 6.65 0.00
C LEU A 449 -25.74 5.21 0.53
N GLY A 450 -24.63 4.60 0.12
CA GLY A 450 -24.20 3.27 0.57
C GLY A 450 -24.85 2.09 -0.18
N GLY A 451 -25.55 2.34 -1.27
CA GLY A 451 -26.25 1.35 -2.09
C GLY A 451 -25.72 1.19 -3.51
N ASP A 452 -26.53 0.64 -4.41
CA ASP A 452 -26.28 0.68 -5.86
C ASP A 452 -27.60 0.55 -6.65
N ILE A 453 -27.52 0.80 -7.97
CA ILE A 453 -28.60 0.54 -8.91
C ILE A 453 -28.19 -0.61 -9.85
N THR A 454 -29.08 -1.58 -10.05
CA THR A 454 -28.92 -2.64 -11.05
C THR A 454 -29.97 -2.50 -12.16
N LEU A 455 -29.70 -3.13 -13.30
CA LEU A 455 -30.54 -3.11 -14.49
C LEU A 455 -30.83 -4.54 -14.93
N ARG A 456 -32.08 -4.79 -15.32
CA ARG A 456 -32.49 -5.92 -16.16
C ARG A 456 -33.28 -5.37 -17.33
N SER A 457 -32.90 -5.69 -18.56
CA SER A 457 -33.62 -5.20 -19.74
C SER A 457 -33.54 -6.22 -20.88
N GLU A 458 -34.57 -6.25 -21.71
CA GLU A 458 -34.62 -7.04 -22.94
C GLU A 458 -35.13 -6.12 -24.08
N PRO A 459 -34.48 -6.11 -25.26
CA PRO A 459 -34.92 -5.29 -26.39
C PRO A 459 -36.41 -5.51 -26.71
N ALA A 460 -37.12 -4.41 -26.95
CA ALA A 460 -38.56 -4.35 -27.21
C ALA A 460 -39.48 -4.90 -26.10
N ARG A 461 -38.95 -5.21 -24.90
CA ARG A 461 -39.75 -5.61 -23.73
C ARG A 461 -39.64 -4.66 -22.54
N GLY A 462 -38.78 -3.66 -22.63
CA GLY A 462 -38.60 -2.63 -21.60
C GLY A 462 -37.46 -2.92 -20.62
N SER A 463 -37.46 -2.22 -19.50
CA SER A 463 -36.37 -2.25 -18.53
C SER A 463 -36.87 -2.22 -17.08
N VAL A 464 -36.09 -2.82 -16.19
CA VAL A 464 -36.28 -2.76 -14.74
C VAL A 464 -35.00 -2.26 -14.09
N PHE A 465 -35.06 -1.04 -13.54
CA PHE A 465 -34.00 -0.46 -12.73
C PHE A 465 -34.30 -0.72 -11.26
N SER A 466 -33.40 -1.41 -10.56
CA SER A 466 -33.56 -1.75 -9.14
C SER A 466 -32.57 -0.96 -8.28
N LEU A 467 -33.07 -0.05 -7.45
CA LEU A 467 -32.32 0.69 -6.45
C LEU A 467 -32.30 -0.09 -5.13
N PHE A 468 -31.11 -0.29 -4.56
CA PHE A 468 -30.93 -0.91 -3.25
C PHE A 468 -30.23 0.05 -2.30
N LEU A 469 -30.83 0.37 -1.15
CA LEU A 469 -30.24 1.26 -0.15
C LEU A 469 -30.25 0.61 1.26
N PRO A 470 -29.12 0.58 1.98
CA PRO A 470 -29.09 0.15 3.38
C PRO A 470 -29.56 1.31 4.28
N LEU A 471 -30.81 1.27 4.74
CA LEU A 471 -31.43 2.37 5.49
C LEU A 471 -31.86 1.93 6.89
N ARG A 472 -31.87 2.89 7.82
CA ARG A 472 -32.40 2.69 9.17
C ARG A 472 -33.83 3.20 9.25
N VAL A 473 -34.66 2.51 10.03
CA VAL A 473 -36.01 3.00 10.35
C VAL A 473 -35.87 4.19 11.28
N ALA A 474 -36.48 5.31 10.91
CA ALA A 474 -36.53 6.50 11.75
C ALA A 474 -37.81 6.50 12.59
N ARG A 475 -37.78 7.20 13.72
CA ARG A 475 -39.00 7.45 14.52
C ARG A 475 -39.88 8.47 13.78
N GLU A 476 -41.19 8.35 13.97
CA GLU A 476 -42.19 9.26 13.43
C GLU A 476 -41.82 10.71 13.77
N VAL A 477 -41.71 11.53 12.72
CA VAL A 477 -41.52 12.97 12.85
C VAL A 477 -42.86 13.61 12.58
N VAL A 478 -43.42 14.28 13.59
CA VAL A 478 -44.56 15.17 13.42
C VAL A 478 -44.17 16.18 12.34
N PRO A 479 -44.84 16.21 11.17
CA PRO A 479 -44.43 17.09 10.10
C PRO A 479 -44.48 18.53 10.60
N ALA A 480 -43.37 19.27 10.47
CA ALA A 480 -43.46 20.71 10.43
C ALA A 480 -44.28 21.05 9.17
N ALA A 481 -45.59 21.26 9.37
CA ALA A 481 -46.64 21.49 8.38
C ALA A 481 -46.15 21.56 6.93
N ALA A 482 -46.54 20.55 6.13
CA ALA A 482 -46.38 20.51 4.68
C ALA A 482 -46.52 21.91 4.08
N VAL A 483 -45.48 22.35 3.39
CA VAL A 483 -45.57 23.54 2.54
C VAL A 483 -46.58 23.18 1.45
N PRO A 484 -47.74 23.85 1.36
CA PRO A 484 -48.69 23.56 0.31
C PRO A 484 -48.00 23.75 -1.04
N GLY A 485 -48.22 22.82 -1.97
CA GLY A 485 -47.71 22.89 -3.33
C GLY A 485 -47.95 24.26 -3.97
N GLU A 486 -47.03 24.66 -4.84
CA GLU A 486 -46.92 25.93 -5.56
C GLU A 486 -48.27 26.65 -5.76
N ARG A 487 -48.69 27.43 -4.75
CA ARG A 487 -49.80 28.36 -4.91
C ARG A 487 -49.23 29.63 -5.53
N MET A 488 -49.74 30.00 -6.70
CA MET A 488 -49.31 31.23 -7.37
C MET A 488 -49.73 32.44 -6.54
N VAL A 489 -48.75 33.19 -6.05
CA VAL A 489 -48.97 34.46 -5.34
C VAL A 489 -49.36 35.53 -6.36
N THR A 490 -50.60 36.01 -6.29
CA THR A 490 -51.13 37.05 -7.21
C THR A 490 -50.93 38.48 -6.70
N GLY A 491 -50.54 38.64 -5.43
CA GLY A 491 -50.24 39.92 -4.81
C GLY A 491 -50.63 39.95 -3.33
N LEU A 492 -50.38 41.08 -2.67
CA LEU A 492 -50.86 41.32 -1.31
C LEU A 492 -52.39 41.36 -1.29
N ARG A 493 -52.97 40.81 -0.21
CA ARG A 493 -54.43 40.89 0.01
C ARG A 493 -54.85 42.37 0.10
N PRO A 494 -56.00 42.77 -0.47
CA PRO A 494 -56.51 44.13 -0.36
C PRO A 494 -56.62 44.58 1.11
N GLY A 495 -56.28 45.84 1.40
CA GLY A 495 -56.32 46.42 2.75
C GLY A 495 -55.08 46.16 3.63
N GLN A 496 -54.02 45.55 3.07
CA GLN A 496 -52.72 45.43 3.74
C GLN A 496 -51.99 46.78 3.77
N PRO A 497 -51.17 47.06 4.81
CA PRO A 497 -50.32 48.24 4.84
C PRO A 497 -49.23 48.17 3.74
N PRO A 498 -48.67 49.32 3.33
CA PRO A 498 -47.59 49.35 2.34
C PRO A 498 -46.31 48.73 2.92
N TRP A 499 -46.02 47.51 2.50
CA TRP A 499 -44.82 46.80 2.93
C TRP A 499 -43.61 47.27 2.11
N ARG A 500 -42.76 48.08 2.75
CA ARG A 500 -41.43 48.47 2.25
C ARG A 500 -40.44 47.30 2.26
N LEU A 501 -39.88 46.99 1.09
CA LEU A 501 -38.83 46.00 0.89
C LEU A 501 -37.61 46.65 0.24
N LEU A 502 -36.43 46.41 0.80
CA LEU A 502 -35.14 46.77 0.21
C LEU A 502 -34.53 45.54 -0.47
N SER A 503 -34.25 45.65 -1.76
CA SER A 503 -33.54 44.62 -2.53
C SER A 503 -32.08 45.04 -2.70
N VAL A 504 -31.12 44.19 -2.31
CA VAL A 504 -29.68 44.42 -2.48
C VAL A 504 -29.13 43.35 -3.41
N GLU A 505 -28.82 43.74 -4.63
CA GLU A 505 -28.45 42.86 -5.75
C GLU A 505 -27.49 43.60 -6.68
N ASP A 506 -26.28 43.08 -6.85
CA ASP A 506 -25.22 43.68 -7.64
C ASP A 506 -25.49 43.57 -9.16
N HIS A 507 -26.14 42.50 -9.60
CA HIS A 507 -26.44 42.30 -11.01
C HIS A 507 -27.70 43.07 -11.46
N ARG A 508 -27.53 44.01 -12.40
CA ARG A 508 -28.62 44.87 -12.89
C ARG A 508 -29.83 44.09 -13.41
N ASP A 509 -29.62 43.03 -14.18
CA ASP A 509 -30.73 42.24 -14.76
C ASP A 509 -31.54 41.49 -13.69
N ASN A 510 -30.88 40.96 -12.65
CA ASN A 510 -31.55 40.32 -11.52
C ASN A 510 -32.38 41.34 -10.74
N ARG A 511 -31.82 42.54 -10.55
CA ARG A 511 -32.49 43.66 -9.89
C ARG A 511 -33.74 44.09 -10.66
N ASP A 512 -33.63 44.28 -11.97
CA ASP A 512 -34.76 44.63 -12.85
C ASP A 512 -35.85 43.53 -12.85
N LEU A 513 -35.45 42.25 -12.80
CA LEU A 513 -36.39 41.13 -12.66
C LEU A 513 -37.12 41.16 -11.30
N LEU A 514 -36.37 41.28 -10.20
CA LEU A 514 -36.92 41.37 -8.85
C LEU A 514 -37.90 42.54 -8.75
N ARG A 515 -37.55 43.69 -9.33
CA ARG A 515 -38.42 44.85 -9.43
C ARG A 515 -39.74 44.52 -10.11
N GLY A 516 -39.69 43.88 -11.27
CA GLY A 516 -40.88 43.46 -12.01
C GLY A 516 -41.78 42.51 -11.23
N ILE A 517 -41.20 41.61 -10.44
CA ILE A 517 -41.95 40.66 -9.60
C ILE A 517 -42.56 41.36 -8.37
N LEU A 518 -41.75 42.12 -7.63
CA LEU A 518 -42.11 42.66 -6.33
C LEU A 518 -43.07 43.85 -6.42
N LEU A 519 -42.92 44.71 -7.43
CA LEU A 519 -43.87 45.81 -7.66
C LEU A 519 -45.26 45.29 -8.04
N ARG A 520 -45.33 44.22 -8.85
CA ARG A 520 -46.61 43.56 -9.19
C ARG A 520 -47.28 42.93 -7.97
N ALA A 521 -46.51 42.52 -6.96
CA ALA A 521 -47.05 42.01 -5.71
C ALA A 521 -47.67 43.11 -4.81
N GLY A 522 -47.48 44.39 -5.14
CA GLY A 522 -47.98 45.54 -4.37
C GLY A 522 -47.04 46.00 -3.26
N LEU A 523 -45.76 45.63 -3.31
CA LEU A 523 -44.73 46.05 -2.36
C LEU A 523 -44.15 47.41 -2.75
N GLU A 524 -43.83 48.24 -1.75
CA GLU A 524 -42.98 49.41 -1.98
C GLU A 524 -41.53 48.94 -2.04
N LEU A 525 -40.82 49.21 -3.13
CA LEU A 525 -39.48 48.70 -3.37
C LEU A 525 -38.46 49.84 -3.42
N ARG A 526 -37.34 49.68 -2.73
CA ARG A 526 -36.08 50.37 -3.04
C ARG A 526 -35.00 49.35 -3.33
N GLU A 527 -34.02 49.75 -4.13
CA GLU A 527 -33.03 48.86 -4.69
C GLU A 527 -31.64 49.43 -4.41
N ALA A 528 -30.69 48.55 -4.08
CA ALA A 528 -29.29 48.86 -3.87
C ALA A 528 -28.42 47.95 -4.74
N GLY A 529 -27.35 48.50 -5.30
CA GLY A 529 -26.41 47.75 -6.12
C GLY A 529 -25.18 47.23 -5.43
N ASP A 530 -24.97 47.62 -4.18
CA ASP A 530 -23.88 47.12 -3.36
C ASP A 530 -24.29 47.15 -1.89
N GLY A 531 -23.44 46.53 -1.05
CA GLY A 531 -23.75 46.44 0.37
C GLY A 531 -23.79 47.79 1.08
N ARG A 532 -23.03 48.78 0.63
CA ARG A 532 -22.93 50.10 1.26
C ARG A 532 -24.18 50.93 1.00
N GLU A 533 -24.62 51.01 -0.26
CA GLU A 533 -25.89 51.63 -0.64
C GLU A 533 -27.05 50.95 0.11
N GLY A 534 -26.99 49.62 0.26
CA GLY A 534 -27.94 48.86 1.06
C GLY A 534 -28.03 49.34 2.52
N VAL A 535 -26.90 49.58 3.18
CA VAL A 535 -26.86 50.08 4.57
C VAL A 535 -27.45 51.49 4.65
N GLU A 536 -27.07 52.36 3.72
CA GLU A 536 -27.55 53.75 3.67
C GLU A 536 -29.07 53.83 3.46
N LEU A 537 -29.61 53.03 2.54
CA LEU A 537 -31.04 52.90 2.29
C LEU A 537 -31.78 52.27 3.48
N TYR A 538 -31.19 51.27 4.11
CA TYR A 538 -31.77 50.70 5.32
C TYR A 538 -31.93 51.74 6.44
N ARG A 539 -30.87 52.51 6.71
CA ARG A 539 -30.87 53.51 7.78
C ARG A 539 -31.84 54.65 7.51
N SER A 540 -31.89 55.13 6.27
CA SER A 540 -32.71 56.29 5.87
C SER A 540 -34.18 55.95 5.62
N TRP A 541 -34.46 54.79 5.01
CA TRP A 541 -35.81 54.43 4.56
C TRP A 541 -36.53 53.46 5.50
N ARG A 542 -35.80 52.79 6.41
CA ARG A 542 -36.32 51.81 7.38
C ARG A 542 -37.28 50.79 6.74
N PRO A 543 -36.79 49.98 5.79
CA PRO A 543 -37.61 48.94 5.16
C PRO A 543 -38.08 47.92 6.20
N HIS A 544 -39.22 47.28 5.95
CA HIS A 544 -39.73 46.21 6.82
C HIS A 544 -39.06 44.86 6.51
N LEU A 545 -38.60 44.69 5.26
CA LEU A 545 -37.96 43.49 4.74
C LEU A 545 -36.70 43.87 3.96
N VAL A 546 -35.64 43.06 4.09
CA VAL A 546 -34.45 43.17 3.25
C VAL A 546 -34.24 41.84 2.55
N LEU A 547 -34.22 41.88 1.21
CA LEU A 547 -33.85 40.79 0.33
C LEU A 547 -32.42 41.05 -0.16
N MET A 548 -31.50 40.12 0.11
CA MET A 548 -30.08 40.33 -0.17
C MET A 548 -29.47 39.08 -0.79
N ASP A 549 -28.71 39.26 -1.86
CA ASP A 549 -27.88 38.18 -2.40
C ASP A 549 -26.70 37.86 -1.47
N ILE A 550 -26.46 36.56 -1.30
CA ILE A 550 -25.41 36.03 -0.45
C ILE A 550 -24.07 35.87 -1.18
N HIS A 551 -24.05 35.95 -2.51
CA HIS A 551 -22.83 35.80 -3.33
C HIS A 551 -22.13 37.15 -3.62
N MET A 552 -22.68 38.27 -3.14
CA MET A 552 -21.98 39.55 -3.15
C MET A 552 -20.68 39.49 -2.31
N PRO A 553 -19.63 40.28 -2.66
CA PRO A 553 -18.34 40.25 -1.98
C PRO A 553 -18.45 40.28 -0.44
N VAL A 554 -17.74 39.37 0.24
CA VAL A 554 -17.89 39.09 1.69
C VAL A 554 -17.72 40.34 2.57
N GLN A 555 -16.89 41.31 2.15
CA GLN A 555 -16.73 42.56 2.90
C GLN A 555 -18.05 43.37 2.93
N GLU A 556 -18.79 43.40 1.83
CA GLU A 556 -20.03 44.17 1.67
C GLU A 556 -21.20 43.55 2.46
N CYS A 557 -21.34 42.22 2.41
CA CYS A 557 -22.34 41.49 3.21
C CYS A 557 -22.13 41.62 4.74
N ARG A 558 -20.86 41.73 5.19
CA ARG A 558 -20.54 41.85 6.63
C ARG A 558 -20.90 43.22 7.22
N TYR A 559 -20.87 44.30 6.43
CA TYR A 559 -21.32 45.62 6.89
C TYR A 559 -22.82 45.61 7.19
N LEU A 560 -23.59 44.95 6.34
CA LEU A 560 -25.04 44.81 6.46
C LEU A 560 -25.46 43.95 7.67
N VAL A 561 -24.93 42.73 7.81
CA VAL A 561 -25.33 41.80 8.89
C VAL A 561 -24.99 42.33 10.29
N LYS A 562 -23.88 43.07 10.45
CA LYS A 562 -23.51 43.69 11.74
C LYS A 562 -24.44 44.84 12.14
N ASP A 563 -24.88 45.66 11.18
CA ASP A 563 -25.77 46.78 11.43
C ASP A 563 -27.24 46.36 11.59
N PHE A 564 -27.66 45.22 11.03
CA PHE A 564 -29.00 44.67 11.19
C PHE A 564 -29.30 44.10 12.59
N GLY A 565 -28.30 44.06 13.49
CA GLY A 565 -28.51 43.72 14.92
C GLY A 565 -28.83 42.25 15.20
N THR A 566 -28.59 41.34 14.25
CA THR A 566 -28.72 39.89 14.45
C THR A 566 -27.38 39.30 14.87
N SER A 567 -27.23 39.00 16.16
CA SER A 567 -26.07 38.27 16.72
C SER A 567 -26.03 36.78 16.33
N GLN A 568 -26.68 36.39 15.23
CA GLN A 568 -26.68 35.02 14.72
C GLN A 568 -26.01 35.00 13.35
N SER A 569 -24.97 34.18 13.23
CA SER A 569 -24.36 33.78 11.96
C SER A 569 -25.44 33.41 10.93
N PRO A 570 -25.23 33.61 9.61
CA PRO A 570 -26.18 33.20 8.57
C PRO A 570 -26.32 31.67 8.55
N LYS A 571 -27.16 31.15 9.45
CA LYS A 571 -27.69 29.79 9.37
C LYS A 571 -28.89 29.89 8.45
N SER A 572 -29.01 28.97 7.51
CA SER A 572 -30.20 28.80 6.66
C SER A 572 -31.42 28.55 7.57
N THR A 573 -32.09 29.61 8.02
CA THR A 573 -33.21 29.52 8.95
C THR A 573 -34.47 29.09 8.20
N ARG A 574 -34.63 27.78 8.01
CA ARG A 574 -35.96 27.15 8.04
C ARG A 574 -36.33 26.90 9.50
N GLN A 575 -36.57 27.95 10.28
CA GLN A 575 -37.14 27.81 11.61
C GLN A 575 -38.32 28.77 11.74
N ARG A 576 -39.53 28.19 11.76
CA ARG A 576 -40.78 28.90 12.05
C ARG A 576 -40.79 29.26 13.53
N ASP A 577 -40.31 30.44 13.88
CA ASP A 577 -40.69 31.07 15.15
C ASP A 577 -41.77 32.12 14.87
N SER A 578 -43.00 31.78 15.23
CA SER A 578 -44.20 32.61 15.07
C SER A 578 -44.30 33.71 16.12
N ARG A 579 -43.24 34.51 16.28
CA ARG A 579 -43.29 35.75 17.07
C ARG A 579 -42.72 36.90 16.24
N TYR A 580 -43.60 37.48 15.43
CA TYR A 580 -43.38 38.75 14.77
C TYR A 580 -43.19 39.83 15.86
N CYS A 581 -41.98 40.41 15.92
CA CYS A 581 -41.68 41.54 16.79
C CYS A 581 -41.80 42.82 15.94
N PRO A 582 -42.72 43.75 16.24
CA PRO A 582 -43.02 44.89 15.38
C PRO A 582 -41.86 45.90 15.22
N ASP A 583 -40.82 45.81 16.05
CA ASP A 583 -39.72 46.77 16.10
C ASP A 583 -38.42 46.32 15.38
N ARG A 584 -38.42 45.17 14.67
CA ARG A 584 -37.23 44.70 13.94
C ARG A 584 -37.57 44.14 12.56
N PRO A 585 -36.87 44.56 11.49
CA PRO A 585 -37.10 44.06 10.15
C PRO A 585 -36.61 42.62 9.97
N ALA A 586 -37.30 41.86 9.13
CA ALA A 586 -36.92 40.49 8.80
C ALA A 586 -35.88 40.48 7.67
N LEU A 587 -34.70 39.89 7.94
CA LEU A 587 -33.67 39.67 6.93
C LEU A 587 -33.95 38.34 6.22
N ILE A 588 -34.17 38.38 4.91
CA ILE A 588 -34.38 37.20 4.08
C ILE A 588 -33.16 37.06 3.16
N THR A 589 -32.31 36.08 3.46
CA THR A 589 -31.17 35.72 2.59
C THR A 589 -31.61 34.68 1.59
N THR A 590 -31.54 34.98 0.30
CA THR A 590 -31.90 34.03 -0.75
C THR A 590 -30.64 33.38 -1.31
N PRO A 591 -30.45 32.05 -1.16
CA PRO A 591 -29.64 31.32 -2.13
C PRO A 591 -30.38 31.37 -3.47
N SER A 592 -29.66 31.35 -4.58
CA SER A 592 -30.16 31.42 -5.97
C SER A 592 -31.20 30.35 -6.36
N ARG A 593 -31.62 29.50 -5.40
CA ARG A 593 -32.73 28.55 -5.48
C ARG A 593 -34.12 29.13 -5.20
N THR A 594 -34.25 30.42 -4.90
CA THR A 594 -35.51 30.99 -4.35
C THR A 594 -36.29 31.89 -5.33
N LEU A 595 -35.92 31.92 -6.62
CA LEU A 595 -36.61 32.69 -7.66
C LEU A 595 -37.69 31.90 -8.41
N GLN A 596 -38.06 30.70 -7.94
CA GLN A 596 -39.19 29.92 -8.45
C GLN A 596 -40.46 30.21 -7.66
#